data_AF-A0A8T6ZMR6-F1
#
_entry.id   AF-A0A8T6ZMR6-F1
#
_cell.length_a   1.000
_cell.length_b   1.000
_cell.length_c   1.000
_cell.angle_alpha   90.00
_cell.angle_beta   90.00
_cell.angle_gamma   90.00
#
_symmetry.space_group_name_H-M   'P 1'
#
loop_
_entity.id
_entity.type
_entity.pdbx_description
1 polymer ?
#
loop_
_entity_poly.entity_id
_entity_poly.type
_entity_poly.pdbx_seq_one_letter_code
_entity_poly.pdbx_strand_id
1 'polypeptide(L)'
;MRGDADVLNCLCLTGPTACGKTELALALAEELPVEVISMDSALVYRGMDIGTAKPSALARERIAHHLIDIADPTEAYSAGRFATDARAAAAEIAARGR
;
A
#
# COMPACT_ATOMS: atom_id res chain seq x y z
N MET A 1 -10.16 -7.23 31.01
CA MET A 1 -11.00 -6.79 29.87
C MET A 1 -10.04 -6.38 28.75
N ARG A 2 -9.62 -7.31 27.89
CA ARG A 2 -8.97 -6.91 26.64
C ARG A 2 -10.13 -6.46 25.77
N GLY A 3 -10.33 -5.14 25.64
CA GLY A 3 -11.30 -4.62 24.68
C GLY A 3 -10.97 -5.22 23.32
N ASP A 4 -12.01 -5.55 22.55
CA ASP A 4 -11.87 -5.95 21.15
C ASP A 4 -10.97 -4.91 20.50
N ALA A 5 -9.69 -5.27 20.31
CA ALA A 5 -8.78 -4.44 19.57
C ALA A 5 -9.39 -4.40 18.18
N ASP A 6 -9.87 -3.24 17.77
CA ASP A 6 -10.51 -3.00 16.48
C ASP A 6 -9.71 -3.72 15.40
N VAL A 7 -10.18 -4.91 15.01
CA VAL A 7 -9.38 -5.81 14.18
C VAL A 7 -9.48 -5.24 12.78
N LEU A 8 -8.43 -4.55 12.35
CA LEU A 8 -8.34 -4.06 10.98
C LEU A 8 -8.47 -5.26 10.03
N ASN A 9 -9.49 -5.24 9.19
CA ASN A 9 -9.74 -6.26 8.17
C ASN A 9 -8.78 -6.04 6.99
N CYS A 10 -7.54 -6.49 7.12
CA CYS A 10 -6.52 -6.35 6.09
C CYS A 10 -6.29 -7.65 5.31
N LEU A 11 -6.24 -7.56 3.98
CA LEU A 11 -5.75 -8.61 3.11
C LEU A 11 -4.28 -8.39 2.77
N CYS A 12 -3.42 -9.36 3.07
CA CYS A 12 -2.00 -9.30 2.72
C CYS A 12 -1.73 -10.05 1.40
N LEU A 13 -1.44 -9.30 0.33
CA LEU A 13 -1.04 -9.86 -0.96
C LEU A 13 0.50 -9.90 -1.06
N THR A 14 1.08 -11.09 -0.90
CA THR A 14 2.54 -11.30 -0.97
C THR A 14 2.90 -12.29 -2.09
N GLY A 15 4.14 -12.23 -2.57
CA GLY A 15 4.61 -13.06 -3.68
C GLY A 15 5.80 -12.44 -4.40
N PRO A 16 6.52 -13.19 -5.25
CA PRO A 16 7.71 -12.70 -5.94
C PRO A 16 7.38 -11.53 -6.90
N THR A 17 8.39 -10.75 -7.26
CA THR A 17 8.25 -9.70 -8.27
C THR A 17 7.71 -10.30 -9.58
N ALA A 18 6.84 -9.55 -10.28
CA ALA A 18 6.20 -9.95 -11.53
C ALA A 18 5.25 -11.17 -11.45
N CYS A 19 4.78 -11.58 -10.26
CA CYS A 19 3.79 -12.66 -10.13
C CYS A 19 2.32 -12.21 -10.27
N GLY A 20 2.04 -10.98 -10.71
CA GLY A 20 0.68 -10.50 -10.97
C GLY A 20 -0.07 -9.88 -9.78
N LYS A 21 0.62 -9.45 -8.71
CA LYS A 21 -0.04 -8.91 -7.50
C LYS A 21 -0.81 -7.62 -7.77
N THR A 22 -0.27 -6.74 -8.61
CA THR A 22 -0.90 -5.46 -8.93
C THR A 22 -2.20 -5.68 -9.69
N GLU A 23 -2.20 -6.61 -10.64
CA GLU A 23 -3.36 -7.02 -11.42
C GLU A 23 -4.43 -7.64 -10.51
N LEU A 24 -4.04 -8.51 -9.58
CA LEU A 24 -4.95 -9.07 -8.59
C LEU A 24 -5.55 -8.00 -7.67
N ALA A 25 -4.76 -7.04 -7.20
CA ALA A 25 -5.25 -5.95 -6.36
C ALA A 25 -6.27 -5.08 -7.11
N LEU A 26 -6.05 -4.82 -8.40
CA LEU A 26 -7.00 -4.10 -9.25
C LEU A 26 -8.30 -4.88 -9.45
N ALA A 27 -8.23 -6.19 -9.69
CA ALA A 27 -9.42 -7.03 -9.81
C ALA A 27 -10.22 -7.10 -8.50
N LEU A 28 -9.54 -7.15 -7.35
CA LEU A 28 -10.20 -7.11 -6.05
C LEU A 28 -10.90 -5.78 -5.79
N ALA A 29 -10.34 -4.66 -6.28
CA ALA A 29 -10.94 -3.34 -6.17
C ALA A 29 -12.27 -3.19 -6.92
N GLU A 30 -12.52 -4.04 -7.92
CA GLU A 30 -13.77 -4.05 -8.68
C GLU A 30 -14.91 -4.74 -7.90
N GLU A 31 -14.57 -5.65 -6.98
CA GLU A 31 -15.52 -6.47 -6.23
C GLU A 31 -15.65 -6.05 -4.76
N LEU A 32 -14.61 -5.43 -4.20
CA LEU A 32 -14.52 -5.06 -2.78
C LEU A 32 -14.15 -3.58 -2.63
N PRO A 33 -14.65 -2.90 -1.58
CA PRO A 33 -14.36 -1.49 -1.34
C PRO A 33 -12.96 -1.26 -0.76
N VAL A 34 -11.91 -1.82 -1.35
CA VAL A 34 -10.56 -1.82 -0.79
C VAL A 34 -9.69 -0.67 -1.31
N GLU A 35 -8.59 -0.41 -0.60
CA GLU A 35 -7.49 0.47 -1.02
C GLU A 35 -6.15 -0.30 -0.85
N VAL A 36 -5.09 0.11 -1.56
CA VAL A 36 -3.78 -0.57 -1.54
C VAL A 36 -2.81 0.15 -0.62
N ILE A 37 -2.20 -0.56 0.33
CA ILE A 37 -1.00 -0.10 1.04
C ILE A 37 0.22 -0.79 0.43
N SER A 38 1.13 -0.02 -0.18
CA SER A 38 2.34 -0.58 -0.79
C SER A 38 3.30 -1.10 0.28
N MET A 39 3.67 -2.39 0.18
CA MET A 39 4.67 -3.04 1.03
C MET A 39 5.96 -3.32 0.22
N ASP A 40 6.44 -2.30 -0.49
CA ASP A 40 7.65 -2.36 -1.30
C ASP A 40 8.61 -1.23 -0.91
N SER A 41 9.86 -1.58 -0.59
CA SER A 41 10.85 -0.63 -0.08
C SER A 41 11.43 0.30 -1.14
N ALA A 42 11.19 0.06 -2.43
CA ALA A 42 11.66 0.90 -3.52
C ALA A 42 10.57 1.89 -3.97
N LEU A 43 9.29 1.50 -3.91
CA LEU A 43 8.17 2.35 -4.36
C LEU A 43 7.92 3.58 -3.48
N VAL A 44 8.45 3.58 -2.26
CA VAL A 44 8.32 4.71 -1.31
C VAL A 44 9.03 5.97 -1.79
N TYR A 45 10.01 5.87 -2.69
CA TYR A 45 10.87 6.99 -3.09
C TYR A 45 10.34 7.74 -4.31
N ARG A 46 10.32 9.08 -4.20
CA ARG A 46 9.91 10.00 -5.25
C ARG A 46 10.86 9.99 -6.45
N GLY A 47 10.31 10.09 -7.65
CA GLY A 47 11.09 10.20 -8.90
C GLY A 47 11.82 8.93 -9.34
N MET A 48 11.74 7.85 -8.57
CA MET A 48 12.31 6.55 -8.90
C MET A 48 11.23 5.66 -9.53
N ASP A 49 10.78 5.96 -10.75
CA ASP A 49 9.59 5.30 -11.31
C ASP A 49 9.94 4.09 -12.19
N ILE A 50 10.87 4.27 -13.12
CA ILE A 50 11.23 3.26 -14.12
C ILE A 50 11.97 2.08 -13.46
N GLY A 51 13.01 2.37 -12.67
CA GLY A 51 13.87 1.35 -12.07
C GLY A 51 13.19 0.51 -11.00
N THR A 52 12.04 0.95 -10.47
CA THR A 52 11.30 0.26 -9.40
C THR A 52 10.01 -0.37 -9.90
N ALA A 53 9.73 -0.31 -11.21
CA ALA A 53 8.46 -0.74 -11.79
C ALA A 53 7.24 -0.15 -11.06
N LYS A 54 7.27 1.16 -10.76
CA LYS A 54 6.19 1.83 -10.04
C LYS A 54 4.88 1.74 -10.80
N PRO A 55 3.74 1.47 -10.14
CA PRO A 55 2.43 1.49 -10.78
C PRO A 55 2.20 2.81 -11.53
N SER A 56 1.69 2.71 -12.74
CA SER A 56 1.39 3.88 -13.57
C SER A 56 0.35 4.79 -12.91
N ALA A 57 0.31 6.07 -13.31
CA ALA A 57 -0.73 6.99 -12.85
C ALA A 57 -2.14 6.42 -13.10
N LEU A 58 -2.38 5.84 -14.29
CA LEU A 58 -3.64 5.20 -14.64
C LEU A 58 -4.01 4.04 -13.69
N ALA A 59 -3.04 3.22 -13.29
CA ALA A 59 -3.30 2.16 -12.31
C ALA A 59 -3.63 2.72 -10.92
N ARG A 60 -2.96 3.82 -10.51
CA ARG A 60 -3.21 4.50 -9.23
C ARG A 60 -4.52 5.30 -9.21
N GLU A 61 -5.06 5.67 -10.37
CA GLU A 61 -6.39 6.27 -10.50
C GLU A 61 -7.53 5.24 -10.31
N ARG A 62 -7.28 3.97 -10.66
CA ARG A 62 -8.28 2.89 -10.53
C ARG A 62 -8.52 2.47 -9.09
N ILE A 63 -7.49 2.46 -8.26
CA ILE A 63 -7.56 2.19 -6.82
C ILE A 63 -6.54 3.05 -6.09
N ALA A 64 -6.94 3.63 -4.96
CA ALA A 64 -6.03 4.44 -4.16
C ALA A 64 -4.83 3.59 -3.69
N HIS A 65 -3.62 4.10 -3.91
CA HIS A 65 -2.38 3.50 -3.43
C HIS A 65 -1.73 4.40 -2.38
N HIS A 66 -1.40 3.82 -1.24
CA HIS A 66 -0.71 4.45 -0.12
C HIS A 66 0.75 4.01 -0.07
N LEU A 67 1.57 4.85 0.57
CA LEU A 67 3.01 4.63 0.78
C LEU A 67 3.82 4.50 -0.52
N ILE A 68 3.38 5.16 -1.58
CA ILE A 68 4.15 5.38 -2.80
C ILE A 68 4.52 6.87 -2.83
N ASP A 69 5.74 7.21 -3.24
CA ASP A 69 6.19 8.62 -3.37
C ASP A 69 6.11 9.43 -2.05
N ILE A 70 6.39 8.77 -0.91
CA ILE A 70 6.30 9.38 0.44
C ILE A 70 7.66 9.82 1.02
N ALA A 71 8.77 9.40 0.43
CA ALA A 71 10.13 9.75 0.85
C ALA A 71 10.96 10.31 -0.32
N ASP A 72 11.91 11.19 -0.02
CA ASP A 72 12.97 11.58 -0.95
C ASP A 72 14.02 10.46 -1.07
N PRO A 73 14.65 10.22 -2.24
CA PRO A 73 15.69 9.21 -2.40
C PRO A 73 16.88 9.33 -1.43
N THR A 74 17.12 10.51 -0.85
CA THR A 74 18.18 10.74 0.14
C THR A 74 17.75 10.42 1.58
N GLU A 75 16.46 10.21 1.83
CA GLU A 75 15.93 9.88 3.15
C GLU A 75 16.02 8.38 3.43
N ALA A 76 16.29 8.02 4.69
CA ALA A 76 16.17 6.63 5.12
C ALA A 76 14.70 6.24 5.34
N TYR A 77 14.29 5.12 4.75
CA TYR A 77 12.97 4.50 5.01
C TYR A 77 13.13 3.10 5.60
N SER A 78 12.80 2.96 6.89
CA SER A 78 13.02 1.72 7.65
C SER A 78 11.74 0.89 7.80
N ALA A 79 11.89 -0.40 8.16
CA ALA A 79 10.75 -1.25 8.49
C ALA A 79 9.92 -0.72 9.69
N GLY A 80 10.56 -0.05 10.65
CA GLY A 80 9.87 0.59 11.77
C GLY A 80 9.03 1.79 11.35
N ARG A 81 9.55 2.60 10.42
CA ARG A 81 8.80 3.69 9.80
C ARG A 81 7.62 3.14 8.98
N PHE A 82 7.86 2.13 8.14
CA PHE A 82 6.79 1.41 7.43
C PHE A 82 5.68 0.92 8.36
N ALA A 83 6.02 0.27 9.48
CA ALA A 83 5.02 -0.24 10.42
C ALA A 83 4.19 0.88 11.10
N THR A 84 4.74 2.10 11.16
CA THR A 84 4.03 3.28 11.67
C THR A 84 3.10 3.83 10.60
N ASP A 85 3.64 4.08 9.40
CA ASP A 85 2.93 4.67 8.28
C ASP A 85 1.80 3.75 7.76
N ALA A 86 2.05 2.44 7.70
CA ALA A 86 1.04 1.44 7.30
C ALA A 86 -0.11 1.32 8.30
N ARG A 87 0.16 1.45 9.61
CA ARG A 87 -0.90 1.47 10.63
C ARG A 87 -1.76 2.72 10.53
N ALA A 88 -1.13 3.88 10.30
CA ALA A 88 -1.85 5.13 10.08
C ALA A 88 -2.75 5.03 8.84
N ALA A 89 -2.20 4.60 7.70
CA ALA A 89 -2.95 4.40 6.47
C ALA A 89 -4.11 3.40 6.65
N ALA A 90 -3.87 2.25 7.29
CA ALA A 90 -4.91 1.26 7.52
C ALA A 90 -6.04 1.79 8.42
N ALA A 91 -5.73 2.55 9.46
CA ALA A 91 -6.74 3.17 10.32
C ALA A 91 -7.57 4.22 9.54
N GLU A 92 -6.93 5.02 8.69
CA GLU A 92 -7.62 6.00 7.84
C GLU A 92 -8.53 5.34 6.81
N ILE A 93 -8.09 4.23 6.19
CA ILE A 93 -8.89 3.45 5.23
C ILE A 93 -10.10 2.85 5.96
N ALA A 94 -9.88 2.20 7.11
CA ALA A 94 -10.96 1.60 7.90
C ALA A 94 -11.98 2.64 8.37
N ALA A 95 -11.54 3.85 8.73
CA ALA A 95 -12.44 4.96 9.09
C ALA A 95 -13.34 5.42 7.93
N ARG A 96 -12.97 5.12 6.68
CA ARG A 96 -13.81 5.33 5.48
C ARG A 96 -14.72 4.14 5.16
N GLY A 97 -14.72 3.09 5.99
CA GLY A 97 -15.52 1.88 5.77
C GLY A 97 -15.00 1.02 4.61
N ARG A 98 -13.69 1.03 4.39
CA ARG A 98 -12.98 0.36 3.30
C ARG A 98 -12.00 -0.68 3.84
#